data_AF-A0A316ZED6-F1
#
_entry.id   AF-A0A316ZED6-F1
#
_cell.length_a   1.000
_cell.length_b   1.000
_cell.length_c   1.000
_cell.angle_alpha   90.00
_cell.angle_beta   90.00
_cell.angle_gamma   90.00
#
_symmetry.space_group_name_H-M   'P 1'
#
loop_
_entity.id
_entity.type
_entity.pdbx_description
1 polymer ?
#
loop_
_entity_poly.entity_id
_entity_poly.type
_entity_poly.pdbx_seq_one_letter_code
_entity_poly.pdbx_strand_id
1 'polypeptide(L)'
;PPRFAPNDVVYLTPDTDETLDELEEGKLYVIGGIVDRNRHKHLCLERAKALGVRVARLPIDAAHLGERALAPRAVLTVNQVFDILLGWIETREWGAALDRGLPSRK
;
A
#
# COMPACT_ATOMS: atom_id res chain seq x y z
N PRO A 1 23.77 -8.06 -9.56
CA PRO A 1 22.69 -8.97 -9.12
C PRO A 1 21.53 -8.21 -8.44
N PRO A 2 20.26 -8.63 -8.61
CA PRO A 2 19.18 -8.12 -7.77
C PRO A 2 19.51 -8.44 -6.30
N ARG A 3 19.41 -7.45 -5.41
CA ARG A 3 19.76 -7.61 -3.99
C ARG A 3 18.78 -8.51 -3.21
N PHE A 4 17.62 -8.80 -3.78
CA PHE A 4 16.49 -9.45 -3.11
C PHE A 4 15.87 -10.50 -4.03
N ALA A 5 15.36 -11.59 -3.45
CA ALA A 5 14.61 -12.59 -4.20
C ALA A 5 13.24 -12.02 -4.60
N PRO A 6 12.74 -12.27 -5.83
CA PRO A 6 11.44 -11.74 -6.27
C PRO A 6 10.27 -12.09 -5.34
N ASN A 7 10.30 -13.27 -4.71
CA ASN A 7 9.29 -13.75 -3.76
C ASN A 7 9.27 -12.98 -2.43
N ASP A 8 10.30 -12.19 -2.14
CA ASP A 8 10.38 -11.38 -0.93
C ASP A 8 9.98 -9.93 -1.18
N VAL A 9 9.61 -9.58 -2.41
CA VAL A 9 9.24 -8.22 -2.79
C VAL A 9 7.73 -8.12 -2.97
N VAL A 10 7.12 -7.15 -2.29
CA VAL A 10 5.71 -6.78 -2.43
C VAL A 10 5.62 -5.35 -2.93
N TYR A 11 5.08 -5.15 -4.12
CA TYR A 11 4.86 -3.83 -4.71
C TYR A 11 3.48 -3.30 -4.33
N LEU A 12 3.44 -2.16 -3.63
CA LEU A 12 2.20 -1.54 -3.18
C LEU A 12 1.58 -0.70 -4.30
N THR A 13 0.34 -1.00 -4.67
CA THR A 13 -0.41 -0.25 -5.67
C THR A 13 -1.92 -0.36 -5.43
N PRO A 14 -2.72 0.71 -5.62
CA PRO A 14 -4.17 0.64 -5.53
C PRO A 14 -4.83 -0.10 -6.72
N ASP A 15 -4.07 -0.41 -7.78
CA ASP A 15 -4.57 -0.99 -9.03
C ASP A 15 -4.69 -2.53 -9.00
N THR A 16 -4.63 -3.16 -7.83
CA THR A 16 -4.82 -4.62 -7.65
C THR A 16 -6.04 -4.91 -6.77
N ASP A 17 -6.61 -6.10 -6.92
CA ASP A 17 -7.67 -6.61 -6.05
C ASP A 17 -7.11 -7.37 -4.84
N GLU A 18 -5.81 -7.71 -4.86
CA GLU A 18 -5.12 -8.36 -3.74
C GLU A 18 -4.88 -7.35 -2.62
N THR A 19 -5.55 -7.55 -1.49
CA THR A 19 -5.37 -6.73 -0.28
C THR A 19 -4.20 -7.26 0.55
N LEU A 20 -3.44 -6.35 1.15
CA LEU A 20 -2.38 -6.68 2.08
C LEU A 20 -2.97 -6.94 3.48
N ASP A 21 -2.84 -8.17 3.96
CA ASP A 21 -3.38 -8.59 5.27
C ASP A 21 -2.44 -8.24 6.43
N GLU A 22 -1.13 -8.37 6.25
CA GLU A 22 -0.11 -8.09 7.26
C GLU A 22 1.24 -7.68 6.64
N LEU A 23 2.10 -7.01 7.42
CA LEU A 23 3.51 -6.87 7.09
C LEU A 23 4.33 -7.99 7.72
N GLU A 24 4.77 -8.91 6.88
CA GLU A 24 5.68 -10.00 7.23
C GLU A 24 7.13 -9.51 7.39
N GLU A 25 7.82 -10.03 8.40
CA GLU A 25 9.25 -9.77 8.60
C GLU A 25 10.09 -10.39 7.48
N GLY A 26 11.17 -9.70 7.06
CA GLY A 26 12.03 -10.14 5.97
C GLY A 26 11.49 -9.84 4.56
N LYS A 27 10.24 -9.37 4.42
CA LYS A 27 9.70 -8.86 3.15
C LYS A 27 10.14 -7.42 2.87
N LEU A 28 10.29 -7.11 1.59
CA LEU A 28 10.58 -5.79 1.07
C LEU A 28 9.33 -5.19 0.44
N TYR A 29 8.84 -4.10 1.01
CA TYR A 29 7.68 -3.37 0.50
C TYR A 29 8.13 -2.19 -0.37
N VAL A 30 7.65 -2.14 -1.61
CA VAL A 30 7.97 -1.07 -2.57
C VAL A 30 6.81 -0.10 -2.65
N ILE A 31 7.09 1.19 -2.42
CA ILE A 31 6.14 2.29 -2.65
C ILE A 31 6.51 2.97 -3.97
N GLY A 32 5.52 3.17 -4.85
CA GLY A 32 5.71 3.93 -6.07
C GLY A 32 6.06 5.40 -5.77
N GLY A 33 7.29 5.82 -6.06
CA GLY A 33 7.77 7.20 -5.86
C GLY A 33 7.28 8.19 -6.93
N ILE A 34 6.01 8.12 -7.32
CA ILE A 34 5.44 8.95 -8.39
C ILE A 34 4.25 9.77 -7.87
N VAL A 35 4.22 11.05 -8.22
CA VAL A 35 3.10 11.95 -7.93
C VAL A 35 2.43 12.32 -9.25
N ASP A 36 1.58 11.42 -9.75
CA ASP A 36 0.89 11.58 -11.03
C ASP A 36 -0.63 11.81 -10.88
N ARG A 37 -1.15 11.83 -9.64
CA ARG A 37 -2.60 11.85 -9.33
C ARG A 37 -3.36 10.74 -10.05
N ASN A 38 -2.75 9.57 -10.22
CA ASN A 38 -3.29 8.43 -10.97
C ASN A 38 -3.62 8.73 -12.44
N ARG A 39 -2.87 9.65 -13.06
CA ARG A 39 -2.99 9.93 -14.50
C ARG A 39 -2.53 8.73 -15.34
N HIS A 40 -1.56 7.96 -14.84
CA HIS A 40 -1.03 6.77 -15.48
C HIS A 40 -1.52 5.51 -14.76
N LYS A 41 -2.81 5.18 -14.95
CA LYS A 41 -3.41 3.96 -14.42
C LYS A 41 -2.57 2.74 -14.78
N HIS A 42 -2.41 1.81 -13.83
CA HIS A 42 -1.69 0.56 -13.98
C HIS A 42 -0.17 0.67 -14.17
N LEU A 43 0.45 1.86 -14.12
CA LEU A 43 1.89 2.00 -14.33
C LEU A 43 2.72 1.16 -13.33
N CYS A 44 2.41 1.27 -12.04
CA CYS A 44 3.06 0.50 -11.00
C CYS A 44 2.75 -1.00 -11.10
N LEU A 45 1.50 -1.33 -11.43
CA LEU A 45 1.05 -2.72 -11.60
C LEU A 45 1.80 -3.42 -12.74
N GLU A 46 1.85 -2.81 -13.92
CA GLU A 46 2.54 -3.38 -15.08
C GLU A 46 4.05 -3.47 -14.84
N ARG A 47 4.63 -2.51 -14.10
CA ARG A 47 6.03 -2.59 -13.69
C ARG A 47 6.29 -3.77 -12.75
N ALA A 48 5.42 -4.01 -11.78
CA ALA A 48 5.54 -5.12 -10.85
C ALA A 48 5.38 -6.48 -11.55
N LYS A 49 4.39 -6.61 -12.44
CA LYS A 49 4.21 -7.81 -13.29
C LYS A 49 5.43 -8.10 -14.15
N ALA A 50 6.00 -7.08 -14.80
CA ALA A 50 7.22 -7.23 -15.60
C ALA A 50 8.45 -7.66 -14.77
N LEU A 51 8.47 -7.34 -13.48
CA LEU A 51 9.51 -7.78 -12.54
C LEU A 51 9.20 -9.14 -11.88
N GLY A 52 8.01 -9.70 -12.10
CA GLY A 52 7.57 -10.97 -11.50
C GLY A 52 7.45 -10.92 -9.98
N VAL A 53 7.14 -9.74 -9.41
CA VAL A 53 7.00 -9.56 -7.95
C VAL A 53 5.53 -9.50 -7.55
N ARG A 54 5.25 -9.85 -6.29
CA ARG A 54 3.90 -9.78 -5.72
C ARG A 54 3.39 -8.33 -5.72
N VAL A 55 2.08 -8.16 -5.89
CA VAL A 55 1.41 -6.86 -5.79
C VAL A 55 0.33 -6.90 -4.72
N ALA A 56 0.19 -5.83 -3.94
CA ALA A 56 -0.90 -5.73 -2.97
C ALA A 56 -1.34 -4.27 -2.81
N ARG A 57 -2.59 -4.05 -2.42
CA ARG A 57 -3.11 -2.74 -1.99
C ARG A 57 -3.24 -2.68 -0.48
N LEU A 58 -3.25 -1.47 0.08
CA LEU A 58 -3.57 -1.26 1.49
C LEU A 58 -5.05 -1.56 1.78
N PRO A 59 -5.40 -2.07 2.98
CA PRO A 59 -6.76 -2.41 3.36
C PRO A 59 -7.56 -1.16 3.80
N ILE A 60 -7.81 -0.25 2.86
CA ILE A 60 -8.52 1.04 3.10
C ILE A 60 -10.05 0.90 3.05
N ASP A 61 -10.58 -0.27 3.41
CA ASP A 61 -12.00 -0.62 3.29
C ASP A 61 -12.83 -0.33 4.55
N ALA A 62 -14.12 -0.64 4.48
CA ALA A 62 -15.07 -0.40 5.56
C ALA A 62 -14.80 -1.23 6.82
N ALA A 63 -14.07 -2.35 6.74
CA ALA A 63 -13.76 -3.17 7.91
C ALA A 63 -12.78 -2.45 8.85
N HIS A 64 -11.89 -1.62 8.31
CA HIS A 64 -10.88 -0.90 9.09
C HIS A 64 -11.21 0.57 9.32
N LEU A 65 -12.00 1.19 8.45
CA LEU A 65 -12.29 2.63 8.50
C LEU A 65 -13.77 2.97 8.76
N GLY A 66 -14.69 2.01 8.73
CA GLY A 66 -16.12 2.28 8.86
C GLY A 66 -16.61 3.34 7.87
N GLU A 67 -17.26 4.40 8.37
CA GLU A 67 -17.76 5.52 7.56
C GLU A 67 -16.64 6.37 6.91
N ARG A 68 -15.39 6.21 7.36
CA ARG A 68 -14.21 6.89 6.79
C ARG A 68 -13.57 6.10 5.64
N ALA A 69 -14.16 4.97 5.25
CA ALA A 69 -13.66 4.16 4.15
C ALA A 69 -13.49 5.00 2.88
N LEU A 70 -12.37 4.78 2.20
CA LEU A 70 -12.08 5.44 0.94
C LEU A 70 -12.57 4.55 -0.21
N ALA A 71 -12.62 5.13 -1.42
CA ALA A 71 -12.80 4.32 -2.61
C ALA A 71 -11.68 3.24 -2.67
N PRO A 72 -11.95 2.00 -3.11
CA PRO A 72 -10.95 0.92 -3.12
C PRO A 72 -9.67 1.24 -3.90
N ARG A 73 -9.74 2.19 -4.83
CA ARG A 73 -8.62 2.66 -5.66
C ARG A 73 -8.19 4.08 -5.30
N ALA A 74 -8.46 4.52 -4.08
CA ALA A 74 -8.02 5.83 -3.62
C ALA A 74 -6.49 5.89 -3.65
N VAL A 75 -5.99 7.00 -4.18
CA VAL A 75 -4.55 7.21 -4.37
C VAL A 75 -4.05 8.01 -3.19
N LEU A 76 -3.17 7.38 -2.42
CA LEU A 76 -2.47 7.99 -1.29
C LEU A 76 -1.10 8.49 -1.75
N THR A 77 -0.60 9.54 -1.09
CA THR A 77 0.76 10.01 -1.34
C THR A 77 1.79 9.07 -0.69
N VAL A 78 3.05 9.15 -1.15
CA VAL A 78 4.15 8.32 -0.65
C VAL A 78 4.29 8.41 0.88
N ASN A 79 4.23 9.61 1.44
CA ASN A 79 4.35 9.82 2.88
C ASN A 79 3.16 9.21 3.64
N GLN A 80 1.93 9.31 3.11
CA GLN A 80 0.76 8.69 3.76
C GLN A 80 0.91 7.17 3.80
N VAL A 81 1.31 6.55 2.69
CA VAL A 81 1.57 5.09 2.66
C VAL A 81 2.66 4.74 3.67
N PHE A 82 3.76 5.49 3.70
CA PHE A 82 4.84 5.25 4.66
C PHE A 82 4.39 5.35 6.12
N ASP A 83 3.64 6.39 6.47
CA ASP A 83 3.12 6.60 7.83
C ASP A 83 2.15 5.48 8.24
N ILE A 84 1.34 4.96 7.30
CA ILE A 84 0.48 3.80 7.53
C ILE A 84 1.30 2.56 7.83
N LEU A 85 2.32 2.25 7.01
CA LEU A 85 3.17 1.08 7.24
C LEU A 85 3.88 1.16 8.59
N LEU A 86 4.39 2.34 8.97
CA LEU A 86 5.00 2.57 10.27
C LEU A 86 3.99 2.38 11.41
N GLY A 87 2.79 2.94 11.27
CA GLY A 87 1.71 2.77 12.24
C GLY A 87 1.33 1.30 12.43
N TRP A 88 1.29 0.52 11.34
CA TRP A 88 1.00 -0.91 11.42
C TRP A 88 2.14 -1.68 12.10
N ILE A 89 3.41 -1.36 11.84
CA ILE A 89 4.54 -2.00 12.52
C ILE A 89 4.46 -1.80 14.04
N GLU A 90 4.07 -0.60 14.48
CA GLU A 90 3.95 -0.24 15.90
C GLU A 90 2.74 -0.86 16.59
N THR A 91 1.59 -0.91 15.91
CA THR A 91 0.30 -1.26 16.54
C THR A 91 -0.23 -2.63 16.18
N ARG A 92 0.20 -3.17 15.02
CA ARG A 92 -0.37 -4.37 14.37
C ARG A 92 -1.87 -4.28 14.10
N GLU A 93 -2.40 -3.06 14.04
CA GLU A 93 -3.82 -2.77 13.86
C GLU A 93 -4.03 -1.84 12.66
N TRP A 94 -4.69 -2.33 11.61
CA TRP A 94 -4.90 -1.54 10.38
C TRP A 94 -5.72 -0.27 10.62
N GLY A 95 -6.74 -0.30 11.48
CA GLY A 95 -7.52 0.90 11.79
C GLY A 95 -6.65 2.03 12.36
N ALA A 96 -5.81 1.71 13.34
CA ALA A 96 -4.87 2.68 13.94
C ALA A 96 -3.78 3.14 12.95
N ALA A 97 -3.27 2.21 12.15
CA ALA A 97 -2.29 2.50 11.11
C ALA A 97 -2.83 3.46 10.04
N LEU A 98 -4.05 3.20 9.55
CA LEU A 98 -4.72 4.03 8.55
C LEU A 98 -5.03 5.41 9.12
N ASP A 99 -5.45 5.50 10.37
CA ASP A 99 -5.71 6.77 11.03
C ASP A 99 -4.48 7.67 11.16
N ARG A 100 -3.29 7.09 11.20
CA ARG A 100 -2.02 7.83 11.23
C ARG A 100 -1.69 8.50 9.90
N GLY A 101 -1.90 7.81 8.77
CA GLY A 101 -1.54 8.35 7.45
C GLY A 101 -2.69 9.02 6.71
N LEU A 102 -3.94 8.79 7.10
CA LEU A 102 -5.09 9.47 6.52
C LEU A 102 -5.34 10.82 7.22
N PRO A 103 -5.66 11.88 6.47
CA PRO A 103 -5.93 13.18 7.06
C PRO A 103 -7.19 13.11 7.93
N SER A 104 -7.13 13.68 9.14
CA SER A 104 -8.31 13.92 9.95
C SER A 104 -9.28 14.81 9.17
N ARG A 105 -10.50 14.35 8.93
CA ARG A 105 -11.57 15.22 8.42
C ARG A 105 -11.88 16.24 9.52
N LYS A 106 -11.59 17.53 9.26
CA LYS A 106 -12.17 18.64 10.01
C LYS A 106 -13.66 18.77 9.74
#